data_AF-A0AAE9JHA7-F1
#
_entry.id   AF-A0AAE9JHA7-F1
#
_cell.length_a   1.000
_cell.length_b   1.000
_cell.length_c   1.000
_cell.angle_alpha   90.00
_cell.angle_beta   90.00
_cell.angle_gamma   90.00
#
_symmetry.space_group_name_H-M   'P 1'
#
loop_
_entity.id
_entity.type
_entity.pdbx_description
1 polymer ?
#
loop_
_entity_poly.entity_id
_entity_poly.type
_entity_poly.pdbx_seq_one_letter_code
_entity_poly.pdbx_strand_id
1 'polypeptide(L)'
;MISSLAVELGALRLACSPKIIIATRNLPARGTKPLPRHLWDMADMEEKTGGRYTHKPLRINRLGGRDPETGRKVNQHIGGGVKFDYFMIDFHRRGPTAQGATYDERVLEVRRDANRTCHIALCAGMQGKRWILATENMKAGDIISTSGYLSENPVIGVEGNAYPIGSLAAGTVINR
;
A
#
# COMPACT_ATOMS: atom_id res chain seq x y z
N MET A 1 -44.29 -0.79 23.10
CA MET A 1 -45.65 -0.28 23.37
C MET A 1 -45.75 0.66 24.58
N ILE A 2 -44.70 0.84 25.41
CA ILE A 2 -44.75 1.77 26.56
C ILE A 2 -44.28 3.20 26.18
N SER A 3 -43.51 3.34 25.10
CA SER A 3 -42.98 4.63 24.65
C SER A 3 -43.98 5.52 23.90
N SER A 4 -45.10 4.98 23.39
CA SER A 4 -46.06 5.74 22.58
C SER A 4 -47.10 6.51 23.41
N LEU A 5 -47.40 6.08 24.63
CA LEU A 5 -48.42 6.70 25.50
C LEU A 5 -47.95 8.00 26.16
N ALA A 6 -46.63 8.23 26.27
CA ALA A 6 -46.09 9.42 26.93
C ALA A 6 -46.13 10.69 26.05
N VAL A 7 -46.33 10.54 24.74
CA VAL A 7 -46.34 11.67 23.79
C VAL A 7 -47.74 12.31 23.68
N GLU A 8 -48.82 11.54 23.85
CA GLU A 8 -50.20 12.04 23.73
C GLU A 8 -50.68 12.89 24.91
N LEU A 9 -50.07 12.75 26.10
CA LEU A 9 -50.49 13.48 27.32
C LEU A 9 -49.87 14.87 27.49
N GLY A 10 -49.18 15.43 26.49
CA GLY A 10 -48.75 16.83 26.49
C GLY A 10 -47.82 17.25 27.65
N ALA A 11 -47.25 16.30 28.40
CA ALA A 11 -46.51 16.58 29.63
C ALA A 11 -44.99 16.74 29.41
N LEU A 12 -44.46 16.53 28.20
CA LEU A 12 -43.03 16.66 27.92
C LEU A 12 -42.80 17.33 26.56
N ARG A 13 -42.34 18.58 26.58
CA ARG A 13 -41.68 19.18 25.41
C ARG A 13 -40.31 18.52 25.25
N LEU A 14 -40.17 17.66 24.26
CA LEU A 14 -38.86 17.20 23.81
C LEU A 14 -38.07 18.44 23.34
N ALA A 15 -37.08 18.85 24.13
CA ALA A 15 -36.10 19.83 23.70
C ALA A 15 -35.45 19.32 22.40
N CYS A 16 -35.31 20.25 21.44
CA CYS A 16 -34.66 20.14 20.14
C CYS A 16 -33.87 18.84 19.94
N SER A 17 -34.24 18.04 18.92
CA SER A 17 -33.44 16.90 18.44
C SER A 17 -31.95 17.29 18.48
N PRO A 18 -31.07 16.54 19.16
CA PRO A 18 -29.68 16.91 19.20
C PRO A 18 -29.19 16.86 17.76
N LYS A 19 -28.94 18.03 17.16
CA LYS A 19 -28.02 18.11 16.03
C LYS A 19 -26.72 17.56 16.57
N ILE A 20 -26.44 16.30 16.25
CA ILE A 20 -25.13 15.73 16.46
C ILE A 20 -24.21 16.56 15.58
N ILE A 21 -23.60 17.58 16.17
CA ILE A 21 -22.46 18.26 15.58
C ILE A 21 -21.33 17.23 15.69
N ILE A 22 -21.29 16.31 14.73
CA ILE A 22 -20.09 15.51 14.49
C ILE A 22 -19.06 16.54 14.10
N ALA A 23 -18.19 16.92 15.04
CA ALA A 23 -17.07 17.78 14.73
C ALA A 23 -16.24 17.03 13.70
N THR A 24 -16.37 17.40 12.42
CA THR A 24 -15.59 16.90 11.28
C THR A 24 -14.16 17.41 11.34
N ARG A 25 -13.52 17.35 12.51
CA ARG A 25 -12.09 17.56 12.63
C ARG A 25 -11.41 16.28 12.12
N ASN A 26 -11.46 16.09 10.79
CA ASN A 26 -10.55 15.21 10.07
C ASN A 26 -9.16 15.87 9.94
N LEU A 27 -8.79 16.75 10.87
CA LEU A 27 -7.46 17.30 10.93
C LEU A 27 -6.63 16.30 11.75
N PRO A 28 -5.51 15.78 11.22
CA PRO A 28 -4.60 14.98 12.04
C PRO A 28 -4.25 15.79 13.29
N ALA A 29 -4.25 15.13 14.46
CA ALA A 29 -3.88 15.77 15.70
C ALA A 29 -2.52 16.49 15.53
N ARG A 30 -2.40 17.72 16.03
CA ARG A 30 -1.13 18.45 16.02
C ARG A 30 -0.05 17.55 16.62
N GLY A 31 0.97 17.21 15.84
CA GLY A 31 2.16 16.50 16.31
C GLY A 31 2.22 14.99 16.00
N THR A 32 1.13 14.34 15.59
CA THR A 32 1.26 13.00 14.99
C THR A 32 1.60 13.13 13.51
N LYS A 33 2.64 12.39 13.05
CA LYS A 33 2.89 12.27 11.61
C LYS A 33 1.59 11.78 10.99
N PRO A 34 0.97 12.54 10.07
CA PRO A 34 -0.23 12.04 9.42
C PRO A 34 0.12 10.73 8.71
N LEU A 35 -0.83 9.80 8.65
CA LEU A 35 -0.73 8.68 7.72
C LEU A 35 -0.37 9.26 6.34
N PRO A 36 0.44 8.57 5.52
CA PRO A 36 0.83 9.04 4.18
C PRO A 36 -0.35 9.03 3.18
N ARG A 37 -1.49 9.59 3.58
CA ARG A 37 -2.66 9.88 2.76
C ARG A 37 -2.41 11.16 1.99
N HIS A 38 -2.84 11.22 0.74
CA HIS A 38 -2.80 12.40 -0.12
C HIS A 38 -1.39 12.99 -0.34
N LEU A 39 -0.38 12.12 -0.46
CA LEU A 39 0.94 12.55 -0.95
C LEU A 39 0.92 12.71 -2.49
N TRP A 40 0.28 11.74 -3.14
CA TRP A 40 0.16 11.60 -4.57
C TRP A 40 -1.29 11.78 -5.00
N ASP A 41 -1.47 12.38 -6.16
CA ASP A 41 -2.77 12.41 -6.80
C ASP A 41 -3.05 11.04 -7.43
N MET A 42 -3.95 10.28 -6.80
CA MET A 42 -4.32 8.94 -7.24
C MET A 42 -5.17 9.00 -8.53
N ALA A 43 -5.94 10.06 -8.74
CA ALA A 43 -6.74 10.23 -9.94
C ALA A 43 -5.84 10.46 -11.17
N ASP A 44 -4.83 11.32 -11.04
CA ASP A 44 -3.80 11.54 -12.07
C ASP A 44 -3.03 10.25 -12.40
N MET A 45 -2.74 9.43 -11.38
CA MET A 45 -2.13 8.12 -11.58
C MET A 45 -3.04 7.18 -12.37
N GLU A 46 -4.31 7.11 -12.02
CA GLU A 46 -5.30 6.24 -12.67
C GLU A 46 -5.54 6.66 -14.13
N GLU A 47 -5.66 7.96 -14.40
CA GLU A 47 -5.83 8.50 -15.76
C GLU A 47 -4.66 8.09 -16.67
N LYS A 48 -3.43 8.24 -16.18
CA LYS A 48 -2.21 7.91 -16.95
C LYS A 48 -2.03 6.43 -17.22
N THR A 49 -2.50 5.59 -16.29
CA THR A 49 -2.29 4.14 -16.35
C THR A 49 -3.50 3.38 -16.89
N GLY A 50 -4.67 4.02 -16.95
CA GLY A 50 -5.95 3.36 -17.19
C GLY A 50 -6.27 2.29 -16.13
N GLY A 51 -5.79 2.50 -14.90
CA GLY A 51 -5.93 1.55 -13.79
C GLY A 51 -5.09 0.27 -13.91
N ARG A 52 -4.20 0.17 -14.92
CA ARG A 52 -3.37 -1.02 -15.16
C ARG A 52 -1.96 -0.86 -14.61
N TYR A 53 -1.36 -1.98 -14.22
CA TYR A 53 0.02 -2.00 -13.77
C TYR A 53 1.00 -1.64 -14.90
N THR A 54 1.93 -0.73 -14.63
CA THR A 54 2.97 -0.32 -15.59
C THR A 54 4.33 -0.23 -14.90
N HIS A 55 5.37 -0.83 -15.50
CA HIS A 55 6.75 -0.78 -14.98
C HIS A 55 7.51 0.50 -15.39
N LYS A 56 6.94 1.29 -16.32
CA LYS A 56 7.55 2.54 -16.79
C LYS A 56 7.47 3.62 -15.69
N PRO A 57 8.45 4.53 -15.62
CA PRO A 57 8.37 5.68 -14.72
C PRO A 57 7.13 6.52 -15.04
N LEU A 58 6.39 6.92 -14.00
CA LEU A 58 5.22 7.77 -14.11
C LEU A 58 5.49 9.12 -13.49
N ARG A 59 5.24 10.20 -14.23
CA ARG A 59 5.36 11.55 -13.68
C ARG A 59 4.02 11.97 -13.07
N ILE A 60 3.85 11.74 -11.77
CA ILE A 60 2.59 12.02 -11.04
C ILE A 60 2.66 13.38 -10.34
N ASN A 61 1.51 14.06 -10.29
CA ASN A 61 1.38 15.31 -9.55
C ASN A 61 1.39 15.06 -8.02
N ARG A 62 2.16 15.88 -7.31
CA ARG A 62 2.21 15.87 -5.84
C ARG A 62 1.17 16.83 -5.29
N LEU A 63 0.36 16.37 -4.34
CA LEU A 63 -0.72 17.16 -3.77
C LEU A 63 -0.25 18.17 -2.70
N GLY A 64 0.98 18.02 -2.21
CA GLY A 64 1.53 18.92 -1.19
C GLY A 64 0.74 18.88 0.12
N GLY A 65 0.18 17.72 0.48
CA GLY A 65 -0.61 17.55 1.70
C GLY A 65 -2.01 18.16 1.65
N ARG A 66 -2.52 18.46 0.45
CA ARG A 66 -3.90 18.93 0.25
C ARG A 66 -4.79 17.79 -0.23
N ASP A 67 -6.07 17.89 0.12
CA ASP A 67 -7.11 17.03 -0.41
C ASP A 67 -7.36 17.34 -1.90
N PRO A 68 -7.33 16.36 -2.82
CA PRO A 68 -7.57 16.59 -4.24
C PRO A 68 -8.98 17.10 -4.54
N GLU A 69 -9.99 16.67 -3.77
CA GLU A 69 -11.39 17.04 -4.04
C GLU A 69 -11.75 18.40 -3.43
N THR A 70 -11.42 18.61 -2.15
CA THR A 70 -11.81 19.83 -1.43
C THR A 70 -10.75 20.94 -1.47
N GLY A 71 -9.52 20.64 -1.86
CA GLY A 71 -8.37 21.57 -1.85
C GLY A 71 -7.89 21.96 -0.45
N ARG A 72 -8.50 21.43 0.61
CA ARG A 72 -8.18 21.75 2.00
C ARG A 72 -6.84 21.14 2.40
N LYS A 73 -6.12 21.82 3.29
CA LYS A 73 -4.86 21.32 3.85
C LYS A 73 -5.15 20.21 4.85
N VAL A 74 -4.78 18.97 4.50
CA VAL A 74 -4.92 17.78 5.35
C VAL A 74 -3.63 17.53 6.13
N ASN A 75 -2.50 17.53 5.42
CA ASN A 75 -1.19 17.29 6.02
C ASN A 75 -0.40 18.60 6.15
N GLN A 76 0.27 18.77 7.28
CA GLN A 76 1.17 19.89 7.54
C GLN A 76 2.61 19.53 7.16
N HIS A 77 3.43 20.55 6.86
CA HIS A 77 4.86 20.41 6.52
C HIS A 77 5.16 19.55 5.28
N ILE A 78 4.17 19.39 4.39
CA ILE A 78 4.34 18.72 3.10
C ILE A 78 4.15 19.77 2.00
N GLY A 79 5.09 19.86 1.07
CA GLY A 79 5.03 20.80 -0.05
C GLY A 79 6.41 21.11 -0.64
N GLY A 80 6.47 21.36 -1.95
CA GLY A 80 7.73 21.66 -2.65
C GLY A 80 8.61 20.43 -2.90
N GLY A 81 9.93 20.65 -2.99
CA GLY A 81 10.93 19.62 -3.25
C GLY A 81 11.12 19.25 -4.72
N VAL A 82 12.18 18.49 -5.01
CA VAL A 82 12.55 18.05 -6.37
C VAL A 82 11.44 17.17 -6.97
N LYS A 83 11.20 17.30 -8.29
CA LYS A 83 10.27 16.42 -9.01
C LYS A 83 10.97 15.10 -9.31
N PHE A 84 10.33 13.99 -8.96
CA PHE A 84 10.82 12.64 -9.21
C PHE A 84 9.73 11.79 -9.83
N ASP A 85 10.15 10.75 -10.54
CA ASP A 85 9.24 9.79 -11.14
C ASP A 85 8.73 8.80 -10.09
N TYR A 86 7.49 8.36 -10.30
CA TYR A 86 6.84 7.34 -9.51
C TYR A 86 6.98 5.98 -10.18
N PHE A 87 7.37 4.99 -9.39
CA PHE A 87 7.40 3.59 -9.81
C PHE A 87 6.31 2.81 -9.08
N MET A 88 5.41 2.20 -9.85
CA MET A 88 4.38 1.30 -9.33
C MET A 88 5.03 0.02 -8.82
N ILE A 89 4.94 -0.25 -7.52
CA ILE A 89 5.40 -1.50 -6.92
C ILE A 89 4.27 -2.52 -6.89
N ASP A 90 4.59 -3.76 -7.22
CA ASP A 90 3.78 -4.91 -6.87
C ASP A 90 4.20 -5.44 -5.49
N PHE A 91 3.35 -5.19 -4.49
CA PHE A 91 3.55 -5.69 -3.12
C PHE A 91 3.09 -7.15 -2.97
N HIS A 92 2.32 -7.68 -3.92
CA HIS A 92 1.74 -9.01 -3.80
C HIS A 92 2.52 -10.02 -4.63
N ARG A 93 3.42 -10.77 -3.98
CA ARG A 93 4.11 -11.88 -4.62
C ARG A 93 3.18 -13.08 -4.76
N ARG A 94 2.47 -13.13 -5.88
CA ARG A 94 1.59 -14.24 -6.26
C ARG A 94 2.42 -15.35 -6.92
N GLY A 95 2.32 -16.57 -6.39
CA GLY A 95 2.94 -17.77 -6.95
C GLY A 95 1.93 -18.90 -7.11
N PRO A 96 2.26 -19.96 -7.86
CA PRO A 96 1.42 -21.13 -8.01
C PRO A 96 1.26 -21.89 -6.69
N THR A 97 0.07 -22.46 -6.48
CA THR A 97 -0.27 -23.26 -5.29
C THR A 97 -0.01 -24.76 -5.49
N ALA A 98 0.30 -25.19 -6.72
CA ALA A 98 0.58 -26.59 -7.00
C ALA A 98 1.93 -27.02 -6.40
N GLN A 99 2.00 -28.25 -5.92
CA GLN A 99 3.23 -28.82 -5.36
C GLN A 99 4.34 -28.86 -6.41
N GLY A 100 5.52 -28.36 -6.05
CA GLY A 100 6.69 -28.30 -6.93
C GLY A 100 6.65 -27.22 -8.01
N ALA A 101 5.54 -26.49 -8.15
CA ALA A 101 5.47 -25.35 -9.06
C ALA A 101 6.04 -24.10 -8.39
N THR A 102 6.95 -23.43 -9.06
CA THR A 102 7.46 -22.10 -8.68
C THR A 102 7.30 -21.13 -9.82
N TYR A 103 7.13 -19.86 -9.48
CA TYR A 103 7.22 -18.77 -10.44
C TYR A 103 8.56 -18.07 -10.27
N ASP A 104 9.45 -18.29 -11.24
CA ASP A 104 10.81 -17.77 -11.21
C ASP A 104 10.90 -16.46 -12.01
N GLU A 105 11.56 -15.47 -11.41
CA GLU A 105 11.83 -14.18 -12.04
C GLU A 105 13.32 -13.88 -11.94
N ARG A 106 13.89 -13.28 -12.99
CA ARG A 106 15.26 -12.77 -12.97
C ARG A 106 15.24 -11.29 -12.59
N VAL A 107 16.11 -10.92 -11.65
CA VAL A 107 16.38 -9.52 -11.29
C VAL A 107 17.19 -8.88 -12.42
N LEU A 108 16.64 -7.85 -13.04
CA LEU A 108 17.29 -7.10 -14.10
C LEU A 108 18.17 -5.99 -13.55
N GLU A 109 17.67 -5.22 -12.60
CA GLU A 109 18.42 -4.17 -11.91
C GLU A 109 17.87 -3.89 -10.52
N VAL A 110 18.73 -3.33 -9.67
CA VAL A 110 18.36 -2.80 -8.35
C VAL A 110 18.73 -1.32 -8.33
N ARG A 111 17.79 -0.46 -7.95
CA ARG A 111 17.99 1.00 -7.94
C ARG A 111 17.47 1.63 -6.65
N ARG A 112 17.96 2.84 -6.37
CA ARG A 112 17.36 3.72 -5.36
C ARG A 112 16.05 4.32 -5.89
N ASP A 113 15.05 4.40 -5.02
CA ASP A 113 13.81 5.12 -5.30
C ASP A 113 13.73 6.39 -4.45
N ALA A 114 13.15 7.45 -5.02
CA ALA A 114 12.98 8.73 -4.33
C ALA A 114 11.69 8.79 -3.48
N ASN A 115 10.71 7.90 -3.75
CA ASN A 115 9.41 7.90 -3.08
C ASN A 115 9.44 7.14 -1.74
N ARG A 116 10.46 6.30 -1.51
CA ARG A 116 10.59 5.42 -0.34
C ARG A 116 12.04 5.31 0.10
N THR A 117 12.25 4.79 1.31
CA THR A 117 13.59 4.62 1.89
C THR A 117 14.30 3.39 1.35
N CYS A 118 13.56 2.33 1.02
CA CYS A 118 14.09 1.08 0.50
C CYS A 118 14.45 1.16 -0.99
N HIS A 119 15.37 0.29 -1.40
CA HIS A 119 15.68 0.06 -2.81
C HIS A 119 14.56 -0.73 -3.50
N ILE A 120 14.45 -0.57 -4.81
CA ILE A 120 13.53 -1.33 -5.65
C ILE A 120 14.31 -2.17 -6.66
N ALA A 121 13.76 -3.34 -6.96
CA ALA A 121 14.30 -4.26 -7.94
C ALA A 121 13.32 -4.42 -9.11
N LEU A 122 13.82 -4.36 -10.33
CA LEU A 122 13.06 -4.72 -11.53
C LEU A 122 13.22 -6.22 -11.76
N CYS A 123 12.13 -6.95 -11.65
CA CYS A 123 12.11 -8.38 -11.90
C CYS A 123 11.37 -8.67 -13.19
N ALA A 124 11.85 -9.66 -13.94
CA ALA A 124 11.24 -10.13 -15.17
C ALA A 124 11.03 -11.64 -15.09
N GLY A 125 9.79 -12.07 -15.25
CA GLY A 125 9.42 -13.48 -15.35
C GLY A 125 8.53 -13.74 -16.56
N MET A 126 7.90 -14.92 -16.59
CA MET A 126 7.05 -15.34 -17.69
C MET A 126 5.82 -14.44 -17.90
N GLN A 127 5.29 -13.82 -16.83
CA GLN A 127 4.11 -12.95 -16.91
C GLN A 127 4.44 -11.50 -17.28
N GLY A 128 5.73 -11.14 -17.29
CA GLY A 128 6.19 -9.79 -17.63
C GLY A 128 7.17 -9.21 -16.62
N LYS A 129 7.25 -7.87 -16.60
CA LYS A 129 8.18 -7.11 -15.75
C LYS A 129 7.42 -6.38 -14.64
N ARG A 130 7.95 -6.42 -13.43
CA ARG A 130 7.40 -5.70 -12.27
C ARG A 130 8.49 -5.18 -11.34
N TRP A 131 8.18 -4.08 -10.67
CA TRP A 131 8.95 -3.56 -9.56
C TRP A 131 8.52 -4.23 -8.27
N ILE A 132 9.49 -4.71 -7.52
CA ILE A 132 9.32 -5.21 -6.16
C ILE A 132 10.24 -4.43 -5.22
N LEU A 133 10.00 -4.57 -3.92
CA LEU A 133 10.98 -4.15 -2.92
C LEU A 133 12.21 -5.05 -2.98
N ALA A 134 13.39 -4.44 -3.05
CA ALA A 134 14.65 -5.17 -3.01
C ALA A 134 14.93 -5.64 -1.58
N THR A 135 15.52 -6.84 -1.45
CA THR A 135 16.09 -7.30 -0.19
C THR A 135 17.51 -6.75 -0.02
N GLU A 136 18.14 -7.04 1.11
CA GLU A 136 19.42 -6.44 1.50
C GLU A 136 20.57 -6.76 0.54
N ASN A 137 20.68 -8.02 0.11
CA ASN A 137 21.79 -8.52 -0.71
C ASN A 137 21.40 -8.79 -2.17
N MET A 138 20.22 -8.34 -2.61
CA MET A 138 19.72 -8.58 -3.97
C MET A 138 20.57 -7.87 -5.02
N LYS A 139 20.98 -8.60 -6.07
CA LYS A 139 21.80 -8.08 -7.16
C LYS A 139 21.16 -8.34 -8.53
N ALA A 140 21.62 -7.59 -9.53
CA ALA A 140 21.24 -7.85 -10.91
C ALA A 140 21.77 -9.20 -11.36
N GLY A 141 20.92 -10.00 -12.00
CA GLY A 141 21.23 -11.36 -12.46
C GLY A 141 20.67 -12.47 -11.57
N ASP A 142 20.35 -12.16 -10.30
CA ASP A 142 19.79 -13.12 -9.35
C ASP A 142 18.44 -13.66 -9.82
N ILE A 143 18.14 -14.91 -9.46
CA ILE A 143 16.86 -15.56 -9.73
C ILE A 143 16.09 -15.62 -8.42
N ILE A 144 14.89 -15.06 -8.42
CA ILE A 144 13.95 -15.13 -7.30
C ILE A 144 12.83 -16.11 -7.65
N SER A 145 12.45 -16.92 -6.68
CA SER A 145 11.36 -17.89 -6.82
C SER A 145 10.22 -17.54 -5.89
N THR A 146 8.99 -17.55 -6.40
CA THR A 146 7.76 -17.38 -5.62
C THR A 146 6.96 -18.67 -5.64
N SER A 147 6.65 -19.22 -4.47
CA SER A 147 5.73 -20.34 -4.31
C SER A 147 4.54 -19.95 -3.42
N GLY A 148 3.36 -20.43 -3.78
CA GLY A 148 2.14 -20.31 -2.98
C GLY A 148 1.73 -21.63 -2.32
N TYR A 149 2.48 -22.71 -2.56
CA TYR A 149 2.21 -24.04 -2.00
C TYR A 149 2.64 -24.11 -0.53
N LEU A 150 1.75 -24.62 0.31
CA LEU A 150 2.04 -24.90 1.71
C LEU A 150 2.77 -26.25 1.83
N SER A 151 4.10 -26.20 1.93
CA SER A 151 4.94 -27.37 2.17
C SER A 151 4.62 -28.06 3.50
N GLU A 152 4.64 -29.40 3.47
CA GLU A 152 4.48 -30.24 4.66
C GLU A 152 5.68 -30.11 5.61
N ASN A 153 6.89 -30.03 5.04
CA ASN A 153 8.12 -29.84 5.79
C ASN A 153 8.52 -28.35 5.80
N PRO A 154 9.04 -27.82 6.92
CA PRO A 154 9.56 -26.47 6.98
C PRO A 154 10.77 -26.28 6.05
N VAL A 155 10.74 -25.21 5.27
CA VAL A 155 11.78 -24.81 4.32
C VAL A 155 12.63 -23.70 4.95
N ILE A 156 13.95 -23.78 4.73
CA ILE A 156 14.88 -22.70 5.08
C ILE A 156 14.66 -21.58 4.07
N GLY A 157 14.23 -20.41 4.54
CA GLY A 157 13.99 -19.25 3.69
C GLY A 157 15.27 -18.79 2.99
N VAL A 158 15.22 -18.69 1.67
CA VAL A 158 16.27 -18.08 0.84
C VAL A 158 15.92 -16.61 0.64
N GLU A 159 16.91 -15.73 0.75
CA GLU A 159 16.71 -14.30 0.55
C GLU A 159 16.17 -14.01 -0.87
N GLY A 160 15.23 -13.08 -0.98
CA GLY A 160 14.60 -12.72 -2.25
C GLY A 160 13.43 -13.64 -2.65
N ASN A 161 13.45 -14.90 -2.24
CA ASN A 161 12.35 -15.83 -2.49
C ASN A 161 11.13 -15.51 -1.63
N ALA A 162 9.96 -15.98 -2.08
CA ALA A 162 8.70 -15.81 -1.37
C ALA A 162 7.98 -17.14 -1.20
N TYR A 163 7.56 -17.39 0.03
CA TYR A 163 6.89 -18.60 0.50
C TYR A 163 5.70 -18.20 1.38
N PRO A 164 4.68 -19.07 1.52
CA PRO A 164 3.67 -18.88 2.55
C PRO A 164 4.30 -19.03 3.95
N ILE A 165 3.79 -18.28 4.92
CA ILE A 165 4.36 -18.22 6.28
C ILE A 165 4.43 -19.59 6.96
N GLY A 166 3.44 -20.45 6.73
CA GLY A 166 3.40 -21.79 7.32
C GLY A 166 4.44 -22.76 6.76
N SER A 167 5.05 -22.43 5.62
CA SER A 167 6.12 -23.24 5.02
C SER A 167 7.51 -22.90 5.51
N LEU A 168 7.70 -21.77 6.17
CA LEU A 168 9.02 -21.33 6.61
C LEU A 168 9.39 -21.95 7.96
N ALA A 169 10.66 -22.28 8.12
CA ALA A 169 11.20 -22.67 9.41
C ALA A 169 11.07 -21.53 10.44
N ALA A 170 10.85 -21.91 11.71
CA ALA A 170 10.79 -20.95 12.81
C ALA A 170 12.14 -20.23 12.97
N GLY A 171 12.10 -18.93 13.31
CA GLY A 171 13.30 -18.10 13.44
C GLY A 171 13.80 -17.48 12.12
N THR A 172 13.10 -17.71 11.01
CA THR A 172 13.37 -17.02 9.74
C THR A 172 13.04 -15.53 9.85
N VAL A 173 13.91 -14.68 9.30
CA VAL A 173 13.68 -13.23 9.20
C VAL A 173 12.82 -12.97 7.97
N ILE A 174 11.71 -12.26 8.15
CA ILE A 174 10.73 -11.98 7.10
C ILE A 174 10.50 -10.48 7.02
N ASN A 175 10.37 -9.97 5.80
CA ASN A 175 9.92 -8.62 5.51
C ASN A 175 8.57 -8.63 4.77
N ARG A 176 7.83 -7.53 4.90
CA ARG A 176 6.52 -7.32 4.28
C ARG A 176 6.62 -6.36 3.11
#